data_AF-A0A661ZHZ2-F1
#
_entry.id   AF-A0A661ZHZ2-F1
#
_cell.length_a   1.000
_cell.length_b   1.000
_cell.length_c   1.000
_cell.angle_alpha   90.00
_cell.angle_beta   90.00
_cell.angle_gamma   90.00
#
_symmetry.space_group_name_H-M   'P 1'
#
loop_
_entity.id
_entity.type
_entity.pdbx_description
1 polymer ?
#
loop_
_entity_poly.entity_id
_entity_poly.type
_entity_poly.pdbx_seq_one_letter_code
_entity_poly.pdbx_strand_id
1 'polypeptide(L)'
;MKKLIKFLLKTLPRPLLIRLSFLARKPLALIYKGTQNECPVCEKQFRKFLAYGYGKANRDNRLCPNCLSLERHRLLWLYLKEKTGFFTEKLNVLHIAPEQPFIKKIKKLNNLNY
;
A
#
# COMPACT_ATOMS: atom_id res chain seq x y z
N MET A 1 -17.32 4.35 7.17
CA MET A 1 -16.24 3.91 6.26
C MET A 1 -16.13 2.39 6.10
N LYS A 2 -16.00 1.59 7.15
CA LYS A 2 -15.85 0.12 7.04
C LYS A 2 -16.98 -0.60 6.28
N LYS A 3 -18.24 -0.27 6.59
CA LYS A 3 -19.42 -0.81 5.89
C LYS A 3 -19.44 -0.43 4.40
N LEU A 4 -19.08 0.82 4.07
CA LEU A 4 -18.98 1.32 2.70
C LEU A 4 -17.89 0.58 1.91
N ILE A 5 -16.68 0.44 2.47
CA ILE A 5 -15.59 -0.31 1.82
C ILE A 5 -16.02 -1.76 1.58
N LYS A 6 -16.67 -2.40 2.55
CA LYS A 6 -17.20 -3.76 2.40
C LYS A 6 -18.25 -3.86 1.29
N PHE A 7 -19.14 -2.88 1.20
CA PHE A 7 -20.16 -2.82 0.15
C PHE A 7 -19.51 -2.69 -1.23
N LEU A 8 -18.61 -1.72 -1.41
CA LEU A 8 -17.90 -1.48 -2.67
C LEU A 8 -17.10 -2.72 -3.13
N LEU A 9 -16.42 -3.39 -2.20
CA LEU A 9 -15.70 -4.64 -2.48
C LEU A 9 -16.61 -5.78 -2.94
N LYS A 10 -17.88 -5.79 -2.53
CA LYS A 10 -18.86 -6.82 -2.91
C LYS A 10 -19.55 -6.49 -4.24
N THR A 11 -19.77 -5.22 -4.53
CA THR A 11 -20.62 -4.78 -5.66
C THR A 11 -19.84 -4.44 -6.92
N LEU A 12 -18.63 -3.89 -6.80
CA LEU A 12 -17.89 -3.40 -7.96
C LEU A 12 -16.81 -4.39 -8.42
N PRO A 13 -16.61 -4.58 -9.74
CA PRO A 13 -15.50 -5.36 -10.26
C PRO A 13 -14.14 -4.82 -9.80
N ARG A 14 -13.19 -5.72 -9.54
CA ARG A 14 -11.83 -5.35 -9.08
C ARG A 14 -11.12 -4.32 -9.96
N PRO A 15 -11.16 -4.39 -11.31
CA PRO A 15 -10.49 -3.39 -12.15
C PRO A 15 -11.03 -1.98 -11.92
N LEU A 16 -12.34 -1.84 -11.74
CA LEU A 16 -12.99 -0.56 -11.49
C LEU A 16 -12.60 -0.02 -10.10
N LEU A 17 -12.63 -0.88 -9.08
CA LEU A 17 -12.20 -0.51 -7.72
C LEU A 17 -10.76 0.00 -7.69
N ILE A 18 -9.85 -0.66 -8.42
CA ILE A 18 -8.46 -0.23 -8.51
C ILE A 18 -8.37 1.16 -9.13
N ARG A 19 -9.05 1.42 -10.26
CA ARG A 19 -9.05 2.74 -10.91
C ARG A 19 -9.61 3.83 -9.99
N LEU A 20 -10.74 3.57 -9.33
CA LEU A 20 -11.34 4.50 -8.38
C LEU A 20 -10.43 4.76 -7.17
N SER A 21 -9.73 3.74 -6.68
CA SER A 21 -8.80 3.89 -5.56
C SER A 21 -7.66 4.87 -5.85
N PHE A 22 -7.18 4.94 -7.09
CA PHE A 22 -6.14 5.88 -7.49
C PHE A 22 -6.58 7.35 -7.45
N LEU A 23 -7.86 7.60 -7.71
CA LEU A 23 -8.47 8.93 -7.61
C LEU A 23 -8.77 9.26 -6.14
N ALA A 24 -9.36 8.32 -5.41
CA ALA A 24 -9.76 8.51 -4.02
C ALA A 24 -8.58 8.69 -3.05
N ARG A 25 -7.37 8.21 -3.38
CA ARG A 25 -6.20 8.30 -2.47
C ARG A 25 -5.83 9.72 -2.05
N LYS A 26 -5.99 10.73 -2.93
CA LYS A 26 -5.64 12.12 -2.61
C LYS A 26 -6.53 12.70 -1.50
N PRO A 27 -7.87 12.72 -1.64
CA PRO A 27 -8.75 13.19 -0.57
C PRO A 27 -8.65 12.31 0.67
N LEU A 28 -8.54 10.98 0.52
CA LEU A 28 -8.38 10.08 1.67
C LEU A 28 -7.11 10.38 2.47
N ALA A 29 -5.98 10.65 1.81
CA ALA A 29 -4.74 11.01 2.49
C ALA A 29 -4.87 12.29 3.32
N LEU A 30 -5.64 13.27 2.83
CA LEU A 30 -5.89 14.52 3.55
C LEU A 30 -6.82 14.30 4.74
N ILE A 31 -7.96 13.63 4.52
CA ILE A 31 -8.97 13.36 5.56
C ILE A 31 -8.36 12.55 6.72
N TYR A 32 -7.46 11.62 6.43
CA TYR A 32 -6.85 10.75 7.43
C TYR A 32 -5.48 11.23 7.94
N LYS A 33 -5.04 12.45 7.60
CA LYS A 33 -3.78 13.02 8.10
C LYS A 33 -3.77 13.04 9.64
N GLY A 34 -2.62 12.76 10.23
CA GLY A 34 -2.39 12.72 11.67
C GLY A 34 -1.03 12.10 11.99
N THR A 35 -0.68 11.91 13.27
CA THR A 35 0.66 11.49 13.71
C THR A 35 0.73 10.10 14.33
N GLN A 36 -0.41 9.42 14.51
CA GLN A 36 -0.47 8.16 15.26
C GLN A 36 0.17 6.96 14.55
N ASN A 37 0.08 6.90 13.21
CA ASN A 37 0.57 5.77 12.43
C ASN A 37 1.40 6.26 11.24
N GLU A 38 2.59 5.72 11.07
CA GLU A 38 3.44 6.00 9.90
C GLU A 38 3.42 4.84 8.90
N CYS A 39 3.35 5.16 7.61
CA CYS A 39 3.49 4.16 6.55
C CYS A 39 4.94 4.13 6.06
N PRO A 40 5.71 3.04 6.27
CA PRO A 40 7.11 2.98 5.88
C PRO A 40 7.31 2.99 4.35
N VAL A 41 6.26 2.65 3.58
CA VAL A 41 6.32 2.64 2.12
C VAL A 41 6.27 4.06 1.55
N CYS A 42 5.39 4.92 2.06
CA CYS A 42 5.22 6.27 1.53
C CYS A 42 5.65 7.39 2.48
N GLU A 43 6.13 7.04 3.67
CA GLU A 43 6.70 7.95 4.67
C GLU A 43 5.75 9.09 5.07
N LYS A 44 4.45 8.80 5.00
CA LYS A 44 3.40 9.72 5.46
C LYS A 44 2.78 9.18 6.73
N GLN A 45 2.38 10.12 7.59
CA GLN A 45 1.72 9.85 8.85
C GLN A 45 0.21 10.07 8.75
N PHE A 46 -0.54 9.23 9.46
CA PHE A 46 -1.99 9.22 9.46
C PHE A 46 -2.52 8.97 10.87
N ARG A 47 -3.69 9.53 11.17
CA ARG A 47 -4.40 9.25 12.43
C ARG A 47 -4.86 7.78 12.50
N LYS A 48 -5.24 7.19 11.36
CA LYS A 48 -5.72 5.81 11.26
C LYS A 48 -5.54 5.28 9.84
N PHE A 49 -5.32 3.97 9.66
CA PHE A 49 -5.40 3.34 8.34
C PHE A 49 -6.83 2.81 8.06
N LEU A 50 -7.18 2.70 6.79
CA LEU A 50 -8.51 2.24 6.39
C LEU A 50 -8.69 0.75 6.69
N ALA A 51 -9.94 0.38 6.97
CA ALA A 51 -10.30 -1.03 7.06
C ALA A 51 -10.29 -1.68 5.67
N TYR A 52 -9.82 -2.92 5.58
CA TYR A 52 -9.78 -3.66 4.31
C TYR A 52 -9.85 -5.17 4.54
N GLY A 53 -10.41 -5.90 3.57
CA GLY A 53 -10.56 -7.35 3.61
C GLY A 53 -12.02 -7.81 3.49
N TYR A 54 -12.19 -9.13 3.33
CA TYR A 54 -13.50 -9.80 3.20
C TYR A 54 -13.85 -10.57 4.47
N GLY A 55 -15.15 -10.68 4.79
CA GLY A 55 -15.62 -11.43 5.95
C GLY A 55 -14.91 -11.07 7.26
N LYS A 56 -14.41 -12.07 7.98
CA LYS A 56 -13.65 -11.93 9.24
C LYS A 56 -12.30 -11.21 9.08
N ALA A 57 -11.78 -11.11 7.85
CA ALA A 57 -10.52 -10.43 7.56
C ALA A 57 -10.66 -8.90 7.43
N ASN A 58 -11.89 -8.37 7.36
CA ASN A 58 -12.18 -6.93 7.33
C ASN A 58 -11.89 -6.31 8.71
N ARG A 59 -10.62 -6.01 8.94
CA ARG A 59 -10.12 -5.39 10.16
C ARG A 59 -9.74 -3.95 9.89
N ASP A 60 -9.73 -3.17 10.96
CA ASP A 60 -9.28 -1.79 10.93
C ASP A 60 -7.76 -1.73 10.78
N ASN A 61 -7.22 -0.56 10.44
CA ASN A 61 -5.79 -0.29 10.37
C ASN A 61 -4.98 -1.09 9.31
N ARG A 62 -5.63 -1.56 8.25
CA ARG A 62 -5.00 -2.41 7.22
C ARG A 62 -4.38 -1.61 6.08
N LEU A 63 -5.17 -0.74 5.45
CA LEU A 63 -4.87 -0.12 4.15
C LEU A 63 -4.43 1.35 4.30
N CYS A 64 -3.25 1.69 3.78
CA CYS A 64 -2.75 3.05 3.78
C CYS A 64 -3.63 3.99 2.92
N PRO A 65 -4.09 5.15 3.44
CA PRO A 65 -4.89 6.12 2.68
C PRO A 65 -4.24 6.71 1.44
N ASN A 66 -2.90 6.72 1.38
CA ASN A 66 -2.14 7.39 0.32
C ASN A 66 -1.55 6.42 -0.73
N CYS A 67 -0.75 5.45 -0.29
CA CYS A 67 -0.08 4.51 -1.20
C CYS A 67 -0.81 3.18 -1.36
N LEU A 68 -1.93 2.98 -0.65
CA LEU A 68 -2.74 1.76 -0.72
C LEU A 68 -1.97 0.49 -0.32
N SER A 69 -0.88 0.63 0.44
CA SER A 69 -0.15 -0.51 1.01
C SER A 69 -0.98 -1.20 2.09
N LEU A 70 -0.87 -2.54 2.14
CA LEU A 70 -1.41 -3.39 3.20
C LEU A 70 -0.29 -3.70 4.21
N GLU A 71 -0.63 -4.28 5.35
CA GLU A 71 0.36 -4.64 6.38
C GLU A 71 1.46 -5.55 5.82
N ARG A 72 1.10 -6.57 5.04
CA ARG A 72 2.09 -7.46 4.41
C ARG A 72 3.06 -6.70 3.48
N HIS A 73 2.57 -5.69 2.78
CA HIS A 73 3.42 -4.85 1.93
C HIS A 73 4.36 -4.02 2.82
N ARG A 74 3.84 -3.41 3.89
CA ARG A 74 4.67 -2.64 4.83
C ARG A 74 5.75 -3.51 5.49
N LEU A 75 5.40 -4.73 5.89
CA LEU A 75 6.33 -5.70 6.46
C LEU A 75 7.43 -6.07 5.46
N LEU A 76 7.06 -6.43 4.23
CA LEU A 76 8.03 -6.75 3.17
C LEU A 76 8.95 -5.55 2.88
N TRP A 77 8.40 -4.34 2.80
CA TRP A 77 9.18 -3.13 2.57
C TRP A 77 10.21 -2.88 3.68
N LEU A 78 9.81 -3.06 4.94
CA LEU A 78 10.72 -2.95 6.09
C LEU A 78 11.80 -4.03 6.04
N TYR A 79 11.43 -5.28 5.73
CA TYR A 79 12.41 -6.36 5.58
C TYR A 79 13.45 -6.05 4.50
N LEU A 80 13.00 -5.64 3.30
CA LEU A 80 13.91 -5.25 2.22
C LEU A 80 14.81 -4.08 2.63
N LYS A 81 14.29 -3.13 3.42
CA LYS A 81 15.04 -1.92 3.84
C LYS A 81 16.04 -2.20 4.96
N GLU A 82 15.67 -3.03 5.93
CA GLU A 82 16.41 -3.19 7.18
C GLU A 82 17.24 -4.47 7.26
N LYS A 83 16.92 -5.48 6.45
CA LYS A 83 17.51 -6.82 6.52
C LYS A 83 18.21 -7.26 5.25
N THR A 84 18.23 -6.42 4.21
CA THR A 84 18.85 -6.74 2.92
C THR A 84 19.52 -5.51 2.31
N GLY A 85 20.42 -5.70 1.33
CA GLY A 85 20.98 -4.63 0.52
C GLY A 85 20.13 -4.19 -0.68
N PHE A 86 18.83 -4.54 -0.72
CA PHE A 86 17.98 -4.39 -1.91
C PHE A 86 17.97 -2.98 -2.54
N PHE A 87 18.12 -1.92 -1.73
CA PHE A 87 18.10 -0.53 -2.21
C PHE A 87 19.48 0.04 -2.56
N THR A 88 20.57 -0.67 -2.29
CA THR A 88 21.94 -0.17 -2.43
C THR A 88 22.83 -1.06 -3.30
N GLU A 89 22.67 -2.38 -3.21
CA GLU A 89 23.46 -3.36 -3.95
C GLU A 89 23.00 -3.50 -5.39
N LYS A 90 23.94 -3.82 -6.30
CA LYS A 90 23.59 -4.14 -7.69
C LYS A 90 23.03 -5.57 -7.76
N LEU A 91 21.74 -5.71 -8.07
CA LEU A 91 21.03 -7.00 -8.00
C LEU A 91 20.28 -7.29 -9.30
N ASN A 92 20.21 -8.56 -9.69
CA ASN A 92 19.27 -9.05 -10.68
C ASN A 92 17.99 -9.48 -9.94
N VAL A 93 16.83 -8.90 -10.30
CA VAL A 93 15.57 -9.10 -9.56
C VAL A 93 14.48 -9.62 -10.49
N LEU A 94 13.95 -10.80 -10.17
CA LEU A 94 12.73 -11.32 -10.80
C LEU A 94 11.51 -10.91 -9.97
N HIS A 95 10.75 -9.92 -10.44
CA HIS A 95 9.55 -9.45 -9.74
C HIS A 95 8.27 -9.97 -10.38
N ILE A 96 7.74 -11.05 -9.82
CA ILE A 96 6.49 -11.68 -10.27
C ILE A 96 5.31 -11.04 -9.55
N ALA A 97 4.23 -10.74 -10.28
CA ALA A 97 2.99 -10.15 -9.76
C ALA A 97 3.21 -8.83 -8.98
N PRO A 98 3.76 -7.78 -9.64
CA PRO A 98 4.26 -6.62 -8.94
C PRO A 98 3.18 -5.83 -8.18
N GLU A 99 3.46 -5.53 -6.93
CA GLU A 99 2.52 -4.89 -6.03
C GLU A 99 2.43 -3.39 -6.34
N GLN A 100 1.20 -2.91 -6.55
CA GLN A 100 0.90 -1.51 -6.90
C GLN A 100 1.61 -0.45 -6.04
N PRO A 101 1.74 -0.60 -4.70
CA PRO A 101 2.44 0.39 -3.88
C PRO A 101 3.94 0.52 -4.18
N PHE A 102 4.57 -0.51 -4.75
CA PHE A 102 6.02 -0.58 -4.96
C PHE A 102 6.45 -0.25 -6.37
N ILE A 103 5.60 -0.49 -7.38
CA ILE A 103 5.95 -0.36 -8.81
C ILE A 103 6.72 0.93 -9.11
N LYS A 104 6.20 2.08 -8.67
CA LYS A 104 6.83 3.39 -8.95
C LYS A 104 8.13 3.61 -8.19
N LYS A 105 8.34 2.94 -7.07
CA LYS A 105 9.55 3.07 -6.23
C LYS A 105 10.63 2.14 -6.74
N ILE A 106 10.31 0.87 -6.98
CA ILE A 106 11.25 -0.13 -7.50
C ILE A 106 11.72 0.26 -8.90
N LYS A 107 10.83 0.71 -9.80
CA LYS A 107 11.24 1.17 -11.15
C LYS A 107 12.17 2.39 -11.17
N LYS A 108 12.32 3.11 -10.06
CA LYS A 108 13.25 4.26 -9.95
C LYS A 108 14.63 3.85 -9.43
N LEU A 109 14.81 2.58 -9.05
CA LEU A 109 16.06 2.07 -8.51
C LEU A 109 16.98 1.71 -9.67
N ASN A 110 18.10 2.43 -9.81
CA ASN A 110 19.08 2.19 -10.87
C ASN A 110 20.04 1.03 -10.54
N ASN A 111 20.00 0.52 -9.31
CA ASN A 111 20.81 -0.60 -8.85
C ASN A 111 20.19 -1.97 -9.18
N LEU A 112 18.93 -2.01 -9.65
CA LEU A 112 18.24 -3.25 -9.97
C LEU A 112 18.22 -3.47 -11.48
N ASN A 113 18.74 -4.63 -11.90
CA ASN A 113 18.47 -5.18 -13.22
C ASN A 113 17.18 -6.01 -13.13
N TYR A 114 16.12 -5.48 -13.75
CA TYR A 114 14.74 -5.91 -13.56
C TYR A 114 14.16 -6.53 -14.83
#